data_AF-A0A0F9RT46-F1
#
_entry.id   AF-A0A0F9RT46-F1
#
_cell.length_a   1.000
_cell.length_b   1.000
_cell.length_c   1.000
_cell.angle_alpha   90.00
_cell.angle_beta   90.00
_cell.angle_gamma   90.00
#
_symmetry.space_group_name_H-M   'P 1'
#
loop_
_entity.id
_entity.type
_entity.pdbx_description
1 polymer ?
#
loop_
_entity_poly.entity_id
_entity_poly.type
_entity_poly.pdbx_seq_one_letter_code
_entity_poly.pdbx_strand_id
1 'polypeptide(L)'
;DKLGASRAQLMASIAKAVQQADQQSRNESVGMMDMFGEMLEASDGGDPYADVMGLREWPEKQRLKGEKDTLGLYLTGHPFDEYEREVRRFVRSSISDLKPNKSPQRVAGLVVAQRTMKTRTGSTMCFITLDDRSARIEATLFSEAFFENRELLQSDQVIVVEGQVSHDDYSGQMKMRVSSVMDVPSARKQFSRGLRLNLQADQLQNGLLEKIDSTLRPFRCDGSPVWIEYSSPEASTRIELGESWRVQPDDSLLQELRHLMGDQRVELVYD
;
A
#
# COMPACT_ATOMS: atom_id res chain seq x y z
N ASP A 1 18.91 15.49 -4.55
CA ASP A 1 19.54 14.15 -4.55
C ASP A 1 21.01 14.14 -5.00
N LYS A 2 21.47 15.00 -5.91
CA LYS A 2 22.90 15.02 -6.32
C LYS A 2 23.90 15.57 -5.29
N LEU A 3 23.41 16.11 -4.16
CA LEU A 3 24.24 16.67 -3.07
C LEU A 3 24.79 15.59 -2.12
N GLY A 4 24.51 14.31 -2.35
CA GLY A 4 25.08 13.19 -1.59
C GLY A 4 24.37 12.87 -0.27
N ALA A 5 23.83 13.88 0.44
CA ALA A 5 23.03 13.68 1.65
C ALA A 5 21.59 13.24 1.33
N SER A 6 20.98 12.48 2.25
CA SER A 6 19.59 12.03 2.13
C SER A 6 18.59 13.18 2.11
N ARG A 7 17.40 12.99 1.53
CA ARG A 7 16.35 14.03 1.55
C ARG A 7 15.96 14.40 2.97
N ALA A 8 15.93 13.40 3.86
CA ALA A 8 15.66 13.58 5.29
C ALA A 8 16.72 14.48 5.96
N GLN A 9 18.00 14.23 5.71
CA GLN A 9 19.10 15.02 6.26
C GLN A 9 19.10 16.44 5.71
N LEU A 10 18.95 16.59 4.40
CA LEU A 10 18.89 17.90 3.75
C LEU A 10 17.76 18.74 4.35
N MET A 11 16.55 18.19 4.46
CA MET A 11 15.42 18.92 5.04
C MET A 11 15.63 19.30 6.51
N ALA A 12 16.23 18.42 7.31
CA ALA A 12 16.53 18.71 8.71
C ALA A 12 17.62 19.78 8.86
N SER A 13 18.58 19.85 7.94
CA SER A 13 19.66 20.84 7.96
C SER A 13 19.26 22.25 7.51
N ILE A 14 18.11 22.43 6.84
CA ILE A 14 17.72 23.73 6.24
C ILE A 14 17.71 24.85 7.29
N ALA A 15 17.09 24.62 8.45
CA ALA A 15 16.96 25.67 9.46
C ALA A 15 18.33 26.15 9.97
N LYS A 16 19.24 25.21 10.26
CA LYS A 16 20.61 25.51 10.71
C LYS A 16 21.42 26.20 9.60
N ALA A 17 21.31 25.70 8.36
CA ALA A 17 21.99 26.30 7.22
C ALA A 17 21.53 27.74 6.94
N VAL A 18 20.22 28.02 7.03
CA VAL A 18 19.67 29.38 6.88
C VAL A 18 20.15 30.29 8.00
N GLN A 19 20.20 29.79 9.24
CA GLN A 19 20.69 30.55 10.38
C GLN A 19 22.18 30.91 10.23
N GLN A 20 23.02 29.96 9.83
CA GLN A 20 24.45 30.20 9.57
C GLN A 20 24.64 31.20 8.41
N ALA A 21 23.87 31.08 7.33
CA ALA A 21 23.92 32.00 6.21
C ALA A 21 23.50 33.45 6.60
N ASP A 22 22.47 33.60 7.42
CA ASP A 22 22.04 34.93 7.91
C ASP A 22 23.11 35.54 8.83
N GLN A 23 23.74 34.74 9.69
CA GLN A 23 24.84 35.20 10.54
C GLN A 23 26.05 35.66 9.71
N GLN A 24 26.41 34.90 8.67
CA GLN A 24 27.52 35.24 7.78
C GLN A 24 27.23 36.52 6.99
N SER A 25 26.03 36.65 6.42
CA SER A 25 25.58 37.86 5.71
C SER A 25 25.62 39.11 6.61
N ARG A 26 25.17 38.99 7.87
CA ARG A 26 25.24 40.07 8.85
C ARG A 26 26.68 40.46 9.16
N ASN A 27 27.57 39.50 9.39
CA ASN A 27 28.98 39.76 9.68
C ASN A 27 29.65 40.51 8.52
N GLU A 28 29.40 40.11 7.27
CA GLU A 28 29.88 40.80 6.07
C GLU A 28 29.35 42.25 5.97
N SER A 29 28.05 42.44 6.23
CA SER A 29 27.39 43.76 6.15
C SER A 29 27.93 44.79 7.16
N VAL A 30 28.42 44.32 8.31
CA VAL A 30 29.00 45.15 9.37
C VAL A 30 30.49 45.47 9.09
N GLY A 31 31.05 44.95 7.99
CA GLY A 31 32.44 45.19 7.62
C GLY A 31 33.45 44.48 8.53
N MET A 32 32.99 43.49 9.31
CA MET A 32 33.89 42.49 9.92
C MET A 32 34.40 41.58 8.81
N MET A 33 35.40 42.05 8.07
CA MET A 33 36.34 41.18 7.37
C MET A 33 37.17 40.51 8.47
N ASP A 34 36.76 39.32 8.85
CA ASP A 34 37.40 38.59 9.93
C ASP A 34 38.85 38.25 9.53
N MET A 35 39.81 39.06 9.97
CA MET A 35 41.25 38.77 9.82
C MET A 35 41.69 37.56 10.67
N PHE A 36 40.77 36.95 11.42
CA PHE A 36 40.88 35.66 12.09
C PHE A 36 39.79 34.66 11.64
N GLY A 37 39.13 34.92 10.50
CA GLY A 37 37.99 34.13 10.00
C GLY A 37 38.33 32.69 9.70
N GLU A 38 39.52 32.43 9.15
CA GLU A 38 40.06 31.08 8.96
C GLU A 38 40.29 30.34 10.30
N MET A 39 40.47 31.05 11.42
CA MET A 39 40.69 30.45 12.74
C MET A 39 39.39 30.23 13.53
N LEU A 40 38.34 31.04 13.26
CA LEU A 40 37.00 30.91 13.87
C LEU A 40 36.06 29.99 13.08
N GLU A 41 36.28 29.78 11.77
CA GLU A 41 35.65 28.69 11.01
C GLU A 41 35.92 27.32 11.67
N ALA A 42 37.07 27.17 12.34
CA ALA A 42 37.43 25.98 13.10
C ALA A 42 36.68 25.83 14.44
N SER A 43 35.99 26.85 14.94
CA SER A 43 35.33 26.81 16.26
C SER A 43 33.82 27.07 16.29
N ASP A 44 33.21 27.67 15.26
CA ASP A 44 31.75 27.89 15.20
C ASP A 44 31.12 27.55 13.82
N GLY A 45 31.94 27.18 12.84
CA GLY A 45 31.53 26.70 11.50
C GLY A 45 31.34 25.18 11.45
N GLY A 46 30.73 24.59 12.47
CA GLY A 46 30.48 23.15 12.50
C GLY A 46 29.66 22.72 11.27
N ASP A 47 30.05 21.59 10.65
CA ASP A 47 29.36 20.99 9.51
C ASP A 47 27.84 21.08 9.73
N PRO A 48 27.08 21.77 8.83
CA PRO A 48 25.63 21.89 8.94
C PRO A 48 24.94 20.51 9.03
N TYR A 49 25.62 19.47 8.54
CA TYR A 49 25.17 18.09 8.57
C TYR A 49 25.57 17.32 9.83
N ALA A 50 26.42 17.88 10.72
CA ALA A 50 26.93 17.18 11.89
C ALA A 50 25.80 16.66 12.80
N ASP A 51 24.78 17.48 13.04
CA ASP A 51 23.65 17.14 13.92
C ASP A 51 22.66 16.16 13.28
N VAL A 52 22.75 16.01 11.96
CA VAL A 52 21.87 15.15 11.17
C VAL A 52 22.62 13.96 10.57
N MET A 53 23.89 13.77 10.92
CA MET A 53 24.64 12.60 10.46
C MET A 53 23.99 11.32 10.98
N GLY A 54 23.72 10.39 10.06
CA GLY A 54 23.08 9.12 10.39
C GLY A 54 21.55 9.19 10.56
N LEU A 55 20.91 10.32 10.26
CA LEU A 55 19.45 10.39 10.24
C LEU A 55 18.89 9.37 9.25
N ARG A 56 17.93 8.57 9.71
CA ARG A 56 17.26 7.57 8.88
C ARG A 56 16.56 8.25 7.71
N GLU A 57 16.69 7.67 6.51
CA GLU A 57 15.95 8.12 5.33
C GLU A 57 14.44 8.10 5.61
N TRP A 58 13.71 9.00 4.96
CA TRP A 58 12.25 8.99 5.02
C TRP A 58 11.69 7.63 4.57
N PRO A 59 10.65 7.12 5.25
CA PRO A 59 9.84 6.04 4.72
C PRO A 59 9.34 6.38 3.33
N GLU A 60 9.23 5.37 2.46
CA GLU A 60 8.83 5.55 1.07
C GLU A 60 7.51 6.33 0.94
N LYS A 61 6.52 6.00 1.77
CA LYS A 61 5.23 6.71 1.84
C LYS A 61 5.38 8.22 2.11
N GLN A 62 6.29 8.61 3.01
CA GLN A 62 6.54 10.02 3.31
C GLN A 62 7.24 10.70 2.13
N ARG A 63 8.20 10.03 1.49
CA ARG A 63 8.90 10.55 0.30
C ARG A 63 7.94 10.76 -0.86
N LEU A 64 7.09 9.77 -1.17
CA LEU A 64 6.09 9.84 -2.22
C LEU A 64 5.05 10.94 -1.96
N LYS A 65 4.60 11.09 -0.71
CA LYS A 65 3.72 12.19 -0.33
C LYS A 65 4.36 13.56 -0.60
N GLY A 66 5.64 13.72 -0.24
CA GLY A 66 6.39 14.96 -0.55
C GLY A 66 6.50 15.23 -2.05
N GLU A 67 6.68 14.20 -2.88
CA GLU A 67 6.67 14.36 -4.35
C GLU A 67 5.31 14.84 -4.86
N LYS A 68 4.21 14.26 -4.37
CA LYS A 68 2.86 14.71 -4.72
C LYS A 68 2.61 16.14 -4.25
N ASP A 69 2.99 16.50 -3.03
CA ASP A 69 2.73 17.83 -2.47
C ASP A 69 3.53 18.94 -3.18
N THR A 70 4.74 18.62 -3.69
CA THR A 70 5.62 19.58 -4.35
C THR A 70 5.45 19.65 -5.87
N LEU A 71 5.30 18.50 -6.53
CA LEU A 71 5.22 18.38 -8.00
C LEU A 71 3.79 18.14 -8.50
N GLY A 72 2.85 17.80 -7.61
CA GLY A 72 1.49 17.39 -7.99
C GLY A 72 1.39 15.96 -8.51
N LEU A 73 2.48 15.20 -8.54
CA LEU A 73 2.55 13.85 -9.10
C LEU A 73 3.58 12.98 -8.36
N TYR A 74 3.40 11.66 -8.45
CA TYR A 74 4.38 10.70 -7.97
C TYR A 74 5.41 10.41 -9.07
N LEU A 75 6.69 10.67 -8.82
CA LEU A 75 7.75 10.57 -9.82
C LEU A 75 8.57 9.29 -9.67
N THR A 76 8.94 8.94 -8.44
CA THR A 76 9.88 7.84 -8.17
C THR A 76 9.23 6.48 -7.96
N GLY A 77 7.92 6.45 -7.72
CA GLY A 77 7.13 5.23 -7.48
C GLY A 77 5.65 5.56 -7.41
N HIS A 78 4.81 4.59 -7.06
CA HIS A 78 3.38 4.80 -6.87
C HIS A 78 2.93 4.18 -5.54
N PRO A 79 2.05 4.83 -4.73
CA PRO A 79 1.58 4.24 -3.46
C PRO A 79 0.88 2.88 -3.61
N PHE A 80 0.42 2.55 -4.82
CA PHE A 80 -0.13 1.24 -5.15
C PHE A 80 0.92 0.13 -5.19
N ASP A 81 2.20 0.44 -5.43
CA ASP A 81 3.27 -0.54 -5.62
C ASP A 81 3.45 -1.46 -4.40
N GLU A 82 3.21 -0.94 -3.18
CA GLU A 82 3.24 -1.72 -1.94
C GLU A 82 2.19 -2.85 -1.93
N TYR A 83 1.00 -2.56 -2.47
CA TYR A 83 -0.14 -3.47 -2.50
C TYR A 83 -0.22 -4.28 -3.80
N GLU A 84 0.49 -3.87 -4.85
CA GLU A 84 0.37 -4.45 -6.18
C GLU A 84 0.57 -5.97 -6.16
N ARG A 85 1.63 -6.46 -5.50
CA ARG A 85 1.94 -7.90 -5.46
C ARG A 85 0.81 -8.75 -4.86
N GLU A 86 0.08 -8.19 -3.91
CA GLU A 86 -1.03 -8.87 -3.26
C GLU A 86 -2.31 -8.73 -4.07
N VAL A 87 -2.64 -7.50 -4.46
CA VAL A 87 -3.85 -7.16 -5.21
C VAL A 87 -3.90 -7.88 -6.55
N ARG A 88 -2.76 -8.02 -7.24
CA ARG A 88 -2.66 -8.73 -8.53
C ARG A 88 -3.01 -10.21 -8.43
N ARG A 89 -3.02 -10.80 -7.23
CA ARG A 89 -3.45 -12.20 -7.02
C ARG A 89 -4.95 -12.40 -7.21
N PHE A 90 -5.77 -11.37 -6.92
CA PHE A 90 -7.23 -11.45 -7.04
C PHE A 90 -7.83 -10.42 -8.01
N VAL A 91 -7.07 -9.40 -8.41
CA VAL A 91 -7.37 -8.46 -9.50
C VAL A 91 -6.31 -8.59 -10.58
N ARG A 92 -6.54 -9.51 -11.53
CA ARG A 92 -5.55 -9.87 -12.55
C ARG A 92 -5.31 -8.78 -13.60
N SER A 93 -6.33 -8.00 -13.93
CA SER A 93 -6.26 -7.00 -14.99
C SER A 93 -5.78 -5.64 -14.47
N SER A 94 -4.89 -4.98 -15.21
CA SER A 94 -4.55 -3.58 -15.00
C SER A 94 -5.66 -2.66 -15.52
N ILE A 95 -5.69 -1.41 -15.08
CA ILE A 95 -6.63 -0.42 -15.60
C ILE A 95 -6.41 -0.25 -17.11
N SER A 96 -5.15 -0.28 -17.56
CA SER A 96 -4.81 -0.13 -18.98
C SER A 96 -5.34 -1.26 -19.87
N ASP A 97 -5.55 -2.45 -19.31
CA ASP A 97 -6.03 -3.64 -20.04
C ASP A 97 -7.57 -3.78 -20.03
N LEU A 98 -8.28 -2.84 -19.39
CA LEU A 98 -9.74 -2.91 -19.27
C LEU A 98 -10.40 -2.75 -20.64
N LYS A 99 -11.37 -3.65 -20.89
CA LYS A 99 -12.19 -3.64 -22.10
C LYS A 99 -13.65 -3.48 -21.72
N PRO A 100 -14.43 -2.66 -22.45
CA PRO A 100 -15.86 -2.53 -22.23
C PRO A 100 -16.55 -3.89 -22.24
N ASN A 101 -17.22 -4.24 -21.15
CA ASN A 101 -17.96 -5.48 -21.04
C ASN A 101 -19.14 -5.30 -20.08
N LYS A 102 -20.22 -6.05 -20.33
CA LYS A 102 -21.41 -6.08 -19.46
C LYS A 102 -21.16 -6.91 -18.20
N SER A 103 -20.20 -7.84 -18.21
CA SER A 103 -19.81 -8.57 -17.01
C SER A 103 -19.10 -7.64 -16.03
N PRO A 104 -19.33 -7.78 -14.71
CA PRO A 104 -18.57 -7.04 -13.72
C PRO A 104 -17.08 -7.38 -13.84
N GLN A 105 -16.25 -6.35 -13.80
CA GLN A 105 -14.79 -6.43 -13.76
C GLN A 105 -14.32 -5.83 -12.45
N ARG A 106 -13.23 -6.39 -11.93
CA ARG A 106 -12.58 -5.92 -10.71
C ARG A 106 -11.40 -5.03 -11.09
N VAL A 107 -11.26 -3.94 -10.38
CA VAL A 107 -10.20 -2.94 -10.55
C VAL A 107 -9.71 -2.55 -9.18
N ALA A 108 -8.40 -2.38 -9.03
CA ALA A 108 -7.83 -1.88 -7.81
C ALA A 108 -6.89 -0.73 -8.13
N GLY A 109 -6.90 0.29 -7.29
CA GLY A 109 -6.11 1.49 -7.51
C GLY A 109 -6.18 2.46 -6.34
N LEU A 110 -5.30 3.45 -6.40
CA LEU A 110 -5.28 4.58 -5.49
C LEU A 110 -6.37 5.59 -5.88
N VAL A 111 -7.16 6.04 -4.91
CA VAL A 111 -8.09 7.16 -5.13
C VAL A 111 -7.31 8.47 -5.23
N VAL A 112 -7.25 9.04 -6.42
CA VAL A 112 -6.53 10.30 -6.69
C VAL A 112 -7.42 11.50 -6.39
N ALA A 113 -8.68 11.42 -6.81
CA ALA A 113 -9.64 12.51 -6.70
C ALA A 113 -11.05 11.96 -6.50
N GLN A 114 -11.87 12.75 -5.80
CA GLN A 114 -13.28 12.47 -5.58
C GLN A 114 -14.07 13.76 -5.85
N ARG A 115 -15.14 13.66 -6.65
CA ARG A 115 -16.11 14.74 -6.87
C ARG A 115 -17.52 14.21 -6.61
N THR A 116 -18.35 15.00 -5.95
CA THR A 116 -19.77 14.68 -5.75
C THR A 116 -20.64 15.69 -6.49
N MET A 117 -21.74 15.21 -7.06
CA MET A 117 -22.71 16.01 -7.78
C MET A 117 -24.11 15.55 -7.42
N LYS A 118 -25.06 16.49 -7.27
CA LYS A 118 -26.47 16.14 -7.17
C LYS A 118 -27.05 15.95 -8.57
N THR A 119 -27.74 14.84 -8.78
CA THR A 119 -28.47 14.57 -10.01
C THR A 119 -29.72 15.45 -10.09
N ARG A 120 -30.33 15.53 -11.28
CA ARG A 120 -31.63 16.20 -11.47
C ARG A 120 -32.75 15.64 -10.59
N THR A 121 -32.64 14.36 -10.19
CA THR A 121 -33.60 13.69 -9.31
C THR A 121 -33.29 13.90 -7.82
N GLY A 122 -32.29 14.71 -7.48
CA GLY A 122 -31.89 15.01 -6.10
C GLY A 122 -30.99 13.97 -5.43
N SER A 123 -30.70 12.85 -6.11
CA SER A 123 -29.78 11.82 -5.61
C SER A 123 -28.33 12.27 -5.73
N THR A 124 -27.48 11.84 -4.80
CA THR A 124 -26.04 12.14 -4.81
C THR A 124 -25.30 11.15 -5.69
N MET A 125 -24.51 11.64 -6.65
CA MET A 125 -23.63 10.85 -7.51
C MET A 125 -22.18 11.22 -7.17
N CYS A 126 -21.33 10.22 -7.01
CA CYS A 126 -19.91 10.40 -6.72
C CYS A 126 -19.09 9.87 -7.89
N PHE A 127 -18.12 10.65 -8.36
CA PHE A 127 -17.10 10.20 -9.30
C PHE A 127 -15.76 10.17 -8.58
N ILE A 128 -15.10 9.03 -8.64
CA ILE A 128 -13.74 8.85 -8.15
C ILE A 128 -12.82 8.60 -9.34
N THR A 129 -11.58 9.06 -9.23
CA THR A 129 -10.51 8.73 -10.17
C THR A 129 -9.58 7.73 -9.50
N LEU A 130 -9.48 6.54 -10.10
CA LEU A 130 -8.59 5.47 -9.65
C LEU A 130 -7.33 5.43 -10.52
N ASP A 131 -6.19 5.22 -9.88
CA ASP A 131 -4.87 5.11 -10.52
C ASP A 131 -4.16 3.84 -10.02
N ASP A 132 -3.78 2.96 -10.94
CA ASP A 132 -3.04 1.71 -10.65
C ASP A 132 -1.61 1.75 -11.19
N ARG A 133 -1.05 2.96 -11.40
CA ARG A 133 0.22 3.24 -12.10
C ARG A 133 0.17 3.00 -13.62
N SER A 134 -0.63 2.06 -14.11
CA SER A 134 -0.73 1.78 -15.55
C SER A 134 -1.58 2.83 -16.28
N ALA A 135 -2.74 3.16 -15.71
CA ALA A 135 -3.68 4.10 -16.27
C ALA A 135 -4.63 4.65 -15.20
N ARG A 136 -5.40 5.67 -15.57
CA ARG A 136 -6.46 6.23 -14.74
C ARG A 136 -7.82 5.88 -15.31
N ILE A 137 -8.77 5.57 -14.43
CA ILE A 137 -10.17 5.35 -14.79
C ILE A 137 -11.10 6.14 -13.87
N GLU A 138 -12.13 6.75 -14.48
CA GLU A 138 -13.20 7.38 -13.73
C GLU A 138 -14.25 6.33 -13.35
N ALA A 139 -14.46 6.14 -12.05
CA ALA A 139 -15.47 5.23 -11.53
C ALA A 139 -16.61 6.02 -10.88
N THR A 140 -17.85 5.66 -11.22
CA THR A 140 -19.07 6.35 -10.78
C THR A 140 -19.81 5.48 -9.77
N LEU A 141 -20.12 6.08 -8.62
CA LEU A 141 -20.91 5.50 -7.55
C LEU A 141 -22.24 6.23 -7.39
N PHE A 142 -23.32 5.47 -7.21
CA PHE A 142 -24.64 6.00 -6.88
C PHE A 142 -24.80 6.18 -5.37
N SER A 143 -25.85 6.87 -4.95
CA SER A 143 -26.01 7.37 -3.58
C SER A 143 -25.81 6.31 -2.50
N GLU A 144 -26.42 5.14 -2.65
CA GLU A 144 -26.32 4.03 -1.67
C GLU A 144 -24.86 3.60 -1.47
N ALA A 145 -24.19 3.20 -2.55
CA ALA A 145 -22.79 2.80 -2.52
C ALA A 145 -21.84 3.92 -2.04
N PHE A 146 -22.18 5.19 -2.29
CA PHE A 146 -21.40 6.33 -1.82
C PHE A 146 -21.53 6.54 -0.30
N PHE A 147 -22.74 6.49 0.25
CA PHE A 147 -22.96 6.73 1.67
C PHE A 147 -22.40 5.60 2.54
N GLU A 148 -22.47 4.34 2.07
CA GLU A 148 -21.90 3.19 2.76
C GLU A 148 -20.37 3.21 2.79
N ASN A 149 -19.73 3.66 1.71
CA ASN A 149 -18.28 3.56 1.54
C ASN A 149 -17.54 4.90 1.61
N ARG A 150 -18.16 5.92 2.20
CA ARG A 150 -17.62 7.30 2.20
C ARG A 150 -16.21 7.40 2.78
N GLU A 151 -15.88 6.60 3.78
CA GLU A 151 -14.56 6.58 4.41
C GLU A 151 -13.49 5.96 3.51
N LEU A 152 -13.87 4.93 2.73
CA LEU A 152 -12.98 4.24 1.80
C LEU A 152 -12.67 5.07 0.54
N LEU A 153 -13.58 5.97 0.17
CA LEU A 153 -13.48 6.78 -1.05
C LEU A 153 -12.61 8.04 -0.87
N GLN A 154 -11.96 8.20 0.28
CA GLN A 154 -11.06 9.33 0.52
C GLN A 154 -9.81 9.24 -0.35
N SER A 155 -9.25 10.40 -0.70
CA SER A 155 -8.01 10.46 -1.47
C SER A 155 -6.85 9.79 -0.73
N ASP A 156 -5.91 9.23 -1.50
CA ASP A 156 -4.74 8.49 -1.01
C ASP A 156 -5.04 7.17 -0.29
N GLN A 157 -6.25 6.61 -0.47
CA GLN A 157 -6.57 5.24 -0.09
C GLN A 157 -6.51 4.29 -1.29
N VAL A 158 -6.01 3.08 -1.07
CA VAL A 158 -6.04 1.99 -2.06
C VAL A 158 -7.30 1.19 -1.84
N ILE A 159 -8.14 1.11 -2.87
CA ILE A 159 -9.40 0.39 -2.83
C ILE A 159 -9.50 -0.60 -3.98
N VAL A 160 -10.34 -1.60 -3.77
CA VAL A 160 -10.74 -2.60 -4.77
C VAL A 160 -12.20 -2.34 -5.09
N VAL A 161 -12.49 -2.07 -6.35
CA VAL A 161 -13.85 -1.83 -6.84
C VAL A 161 -14.25 -2.92 -7.81
N GLU A 162 -15.52 -3.28 -7.78
CA GLU A 162 -16.14 -4.17 -8.75
C GLU A 162 -17.27 -3.43 -9.45
N GLY A 163 -17.41 -3.63 -10.75
CA GLY A 163 -18.36 -2.86 -11.55
C GLY A 163 -18.26 -3.10 -13.04
N GLN A 164 -19.17 -2.47 -13.79
CA GLN A 164 -19.23 -2.61 -15.25
C GLN A 164 -18.41 -1.51 -15.92
N VAL A 165 -17.52 -1.89 -16.83
CA VAL A 165 -16.74 -0.95 -17.64
C VAL A 165 -17.48 -0.65 -18.93
N SER A 166 -17.70 0.63 -19.18
CA SER A 166 -18.35 1.17 -20.37
C SER A 166 -17.45 2.21 -21.03
N HIS A 167 -17.53 2.28 -22.35
CA HIS A 167 -16.93 3.39 -23.09
C HIS A 167 -17.89 4.59 -23.06
N ASP A 168 -17.37 5.78 -22.78
CA ASP A 168 -18.15 7.01 -22.91
C ASP A 168 -17.97 7.58 -24.33
N ASP A 169 -19.04 7.53 -25.12
CA ASP A 169 -19.03 7.99 -26.52
C ASP A 169 -18.78 9.51 -26.65
N TYR A 170 -18.98 10.28 -25.58
CA TYR A 170 -18.75 11.73 -25.60
C TYR A 170 -17.29 12.12 -25.34
N SER A 171 -16.67 11.51 -24.33
CA SER A 171 -15.29 11.83 -23.91
C SER A 171 -14.23 10.91 -24.52
N GLY A 172 -14.63 9.78 -25.11
CA GLY A 172 -13.72 8.74 -25.60
C GLY A 172 -12.95 8.04 -24.48
N GLN A 173 -13.34 8.24 -23.22
CA GLN A 173 -12.69 7.66 -22.06
C GLN A 173 -13.47 6.45 -21.53
N MET A 174 -12.74 5.52 -20.92
CA MET A 174 -13.36 4.41 -20.19
C MET A 174 -13.93 4.92 -18.87
N LYS A 175 -15.16 4.51 -18.58
CA LYS A 175 -15.83 4.77 -17.31
C LYS A 175 -16.28 3.47 -16.69
N MET A 176 -16.19 3.39 -15.37
CA MET A 176 -16.66 2.24 -14.61
C MET A 176 -17.87 2.62 -13.79
N ARG A 177 -18.95 1.85 -13.88
CA ARG A 177 -20.07 1.94 -12.94
C ARG A 177 -19.82 0.95 -11.81
N VAL A 178 -19.56 1.47 -10.62
CA VAL A 178 -19.22 0.66 -9.45
C VAL A 178 -20.48 0.02 -8.86
N SER A 179 -20.40 -1.27 -8.57
CA SER A 179 -21.40 -2.03 -7.82
C SER A 179 -20.96 -2.34 -6.39
N SER A 180 -19.66 -2.52 -6.15
CA SER A 180 -19.11 -2.80 -4.82
C SER A 180 -17.75 -2.12 -4.64
N VAL A 181 -17.47 -1.69 -3.41
CA VAL A 181 -16.21 -1.08 -2.97
C VAL A 181 -15.72 -1.84 -1.74
N MET A 182 -14.44 -2.16 -1.73
CA MET A 182 -13.77 -2.84 -0.62
C MET A 182 -12.41 -2.21 -0.39
N ASP A 183 -11.95 -2.22 0.85
CA ASP A 183 -10.54 -2.04 1.15
C ASP A 183 -9.74 -3.32 0.83
N VAL A 184 -8.41 -3.22 0.82
CA VAL A 184 -7.55 -4.37 0.55
C VAL A 184 -7.75 -5.51 1.56
N PRO A 185 -7.86 -5.26 2.89
CA PRO A 185 -8.15 -6.31 3.86
C PRO A 185 -9.48 -7.04 3.65
N SER A 186 -10.57 -6.33 3.34
CA SER A 186 -11.86 -6.98 3.08
C SER A 186 -11.83 -7.76 1.77
N ALA A 187 -11.18 -7.20 0.74
CA ALA A 187 -10.96 -7.92 -0.53
C ALA A 187 -10.14 -9.19 -0.32
N ARG A 188 -9.11 -9.16 0.55
CA ARG A 188 -8.33 -10.34 0.93
C ARG A 188 -9.23 -11.43 1.52
N LYS A 189 -10.10 -11.07 2.47
CA LYS A 189 -11.02 -12.01 3.12
C LYS A 189 -11.99 -12.62 2.10
N GLN A 190 -12.63 -11.78 1.30
CA GLN A 190 -13.67 -12.18 0.36
C GLN A 190 -13.14 -13.03 -0.81
N PHE A 191 -11.95 -12.72 -1.33
CA PHE A 191 -11.38 -13.41 -2.48
C PHE A 191 -10.37 -14.50 -2.11
N SER A 192 -10.14 -14.73 -0.83
CA SER A 192 -9.34 -15.88 -0.38
C SER A 192 -10.13 -17.17 -0.63
N ARG A 193 -9.55 -18.08 -1.42
CA ARG A 193 -10.10 -19.43 -1.62
C ARG A 193 -9.69 -20.40 -0.52
N GLY A 194 -8.57 -20.12 0.14
CA GLY A 194 -8.05 -21.00 1.18
C GLY A 194 -6.70 -20.54 1.70
N LEU A 195 -6.35 -21.02 2.88
CA LEU A 195 -5.03 -20.87 3.47
C LEU A 195 -4.21 -22.11 3.18
N ARG A 196 -3.08 -21.95 2.52
CA ARG A 196 -2.12 -23.02 2.23
C ARG A 196 -0.96 -22.99 3.23
N LEU A 197 -0.69 -24.14 3.83
CA LEU A 197 0.42 -24.39 4.74
C LEU A 197 1.35 -25.44 4.14
N ASN A 198 2.60 -25.07 3.86
CA ASN A 198 3.61 -25.97 3.34
C ASN A 198 4.38 -26.62 4.50
N LEU A 199 4.20 -27.92 4.69
CA LEU A 199 4.85 -28.71 5.74
C LEU A 199 5.87 -29.67 5.14
N GLN A 200 7.06 -29.71 5.74
CA GLN A 200 8.10 -30.68 5.41
C GLN A 200 8.20 -31.74 6.51
N ALA A 201 8.55 -32.97 6.12
CA ALA A 201 8.61 -34.14 7.01
C ALA A 201 9.54 -33.97 8.22
N ASP A 202 10.63 -33.23 8.06
CA ASP A 202 11.61 -32.91 9.11
C ASP A 202 11.03 -32.05 10.24
N GLN A 203 9.97 -31.28 9.96
CA GLN A 203 9.39 -30.35 10.93
C GLN A 203 8.31 -30.96 11.82
N LEU A 204 7.73 -32.10 11.42
CA LEU A 204 6.63 -32.73 12.14
C LEU A 204 7.05 -33.30 13.50
N GLN A 205 8.35 -33.50 13.73
CA GLN A 205 8.89 -34.13 14.94
C GLN A 205 8.81 -33.22 16.19
N ASN A 206 8.62 -31.91 16.02
CA ASN A 206 8.74 -30.92 17.10
C ASN A 206 7.40 -30.48 17.73
N GLY A 207 6.34 -31.30 17.62
CA GLY A 207 5.00 -30.93 18.11
C GLY A 207 4.39 -29.75 17.34
N LEU A 208 4.86 -29.48 16.12
CA LEU A 208 4.43 -28.36 15.30
C LEU A 208 2.94 -28.44 14.94
N LEU A 209 2.39 -29.65 14.78
CA LEU A 209 0.97 -29.85 14.55
C LEU A 209 0.10 -29.38 15.72
N GLU A 210 0.53 -29.60 16.97
CA GLU A 210 -0.21 -29.12 18.15
C GLU A 210 -0.18 -27.59 18.23
N LYS A 211 0.94 -26.97 17.83
CA LYS A 211 1.06 -25.51 17.74
C LYS A 211 0.19 -24.92 16.63
N ILE A 212 0.14 -25.56 15.46
CA ILE A 212 -0.78 -25.15 14.38
C ILE A 212 -2.23 -25.26 14.86
N ASP A 213 -2.60 -26.36 15.53
CA ASP A 213 -3.94 -26.53 16.08
C ASP A 213 -4.28 -25.43 17.10
N SER A 214 -3.39 -25.13 18.05
CA SER A 214 -3.63 -24.09 19.05
C SER A 214 -3.73 -22.68 18.44
N THR A 215 -2.94 -22.39 17.41
CA THR A 215 -3.00 -21.12 16.66
C THR A 215 -4.26 -21.01 15.79
N LEU A 216 -4.72 -22.10 15.17
CA LEU A 216 -5.92 -22.05 14.32
C LEU A 216 -7.21 -21.98 15.15
N ARG A 217 -7.27 -22.65 16.31
CA ARG A 217 -8.47 -22.71 17.19
C ARG A 217 -9.19 -21.38 17.42
N PRO A 218 -8.53 -20.28 17.84
CA PRO A 218 -9.20 -19.01 18.10
C PRO A 218 -9.77 -18.33 16.85
N PHE A 219 -9.27 -18.68 15.66
CA PHE A 219 -9.69 -18.09 14.38
C PHE A 219 -10.62 -19.01 13.57
N ARG A 220 -11.10 -20.11 14.17
CA ARG A 220 -12.03 -21.03 13.52
C ARG A 220 -13.39 -20.38 13.31
N CYS A 221 -13.85 -20.39 12.07
CA CYS A 221 -15.15 -19.87 11.68
C CYS A 221 -15.60 -20.55 10.38
N ASP A 222 -16.82 -20.25 9.93
CA ASP A 222 -17.31 -20.68 8.61
C ASP A 222 -16.68 -19.83 7.48
N GLY A 223 -15.36 -19.93 7.37
CA GLY A 223 -14.52 -19.13 6.48
C GLY A 223 -13.76 -19.98 5.46
N SER A 224 -12.52 -19.58 5.22
CA SER A 224 -11.67 -20.15 4.18
C SER A 224 -11.16 -21.53 4.60
N PRO A 225 -11.15 -22.53 3.70
CA PRO A 225 -10.58 -23.84 3.97
C PRO A 225 -9.07 -23.76 4.16
N VAL A 226 -8.53 -24.68 4.94
CA VAL A 226 -7.09 -24.79 5.18
C VAL A 226 -6.56 -26.03 4.46
N TRP A 227 -5.53 -25.85 3.66
CA TRP A 227 -4.85 -26.90 2.92
C TRP A 227 -3.43 -27.07 3.45
N ILE A 228 -3.07 -28.31 3.74
CA ILE A 228 -1.71 -28.68 4.10
C ILE A 228 -1.07 -29.33 2.88
N GLU A 229 -0.06 -28.69 2.31
CA GLU A 229 0.83 -29.32 1.33
C GLU A 229 1.98 -29.97 2.09
N TYR A 230 1.93 -31.29 2.20
CA TYR A 230 2.94 -32.09 2.85
C TYR A 230 3.96 -32.57 1.83
N SER A 231 5.25 -32.33 2.10
CA SER A 231 6.37 -32.79 1.29
C SER A 231 7.34 -33.63 2.12
N SER A 232 7.65 -34.82 1.60
CA SER A 232 8.66 -35.74 2.09
C SER A 232 9.58 -36.18 0.93
N PRO A 233 10.76 -36.76 1.22
CA PRO A 233 11.64 -37.28 0.17
C PRO A 233 10.98 -38.34 -0.74
N GLU A 234 9.95 -39.03 -0.24
CA GLU A 234 9.31 -40.15 -0.95
C GLU A 234 7.99 -39.74 -1.63
N ALA A 235 7.29 -38.73 -1.11
CA ALA A 235 5.99 -38.29 -1.62
C ALA A 235 5.64 -36.85 -1.24
N SER A 236 4.84 -36.21 -2.10
CA SER A 236 4.14 -34.97 -1.81
C SER A 236 2.63 -35.17 -1.93
N THR A 237 1.86 -34.66 -0.97
CA THR A 237 0.40 -34.72 -1.00
C THR A 237 -0.22 -33.42 -0.52
N ARG A 238 -1.42 -33.14 -0.99
CA ARG A 238 -2.25 -32.03 -0.51
C ARG A 238 -3.40 -32.60 0.31
N ILE A 239 -3.49 -32.16 1.56
CA ILE A 239 -4.53 -32.57 2.51
C ILE A 239 -5.42 -31.36 2.74
N GLU A 240 -6.71 -31.50 2.42
CA GLU A 240 -7.71 -30.53 2.83
C GLU A 240 -8.23 -30.85 4.22
N LEU A 241 -8.12 -29.89 5.13
CA LEU A 241 -8.66 -30.05 6.47
C LEU A 241 -10.19 -29.96 6.43
N GLY A 242 -10.85 -30.68 7.34
CA GLY A 242 -12.31 -30.71 7.42
C GLY A 242 -12.92 -29.35 7.77
N GLU A 243 -14.25 -29.25 7.67
CA GLU A 243 -14.98 -27.98 7.87
C GLU A 243 -14.73 -27.32 9.23
N SER A 244 -14.47 -28.11 10.27
CA SER A 244 -14.13 -27.62 11.61
C SER A 244 -12.78 -26.89 11.72
N TRP A 245 -11.98 -26.91 10.65
CA TRP A 245 -10.67 -26.25 10.56
C TRP A 245 -10.68 -25.03 9.63
N ARG A 246 -11.85 -24.64 9.11
CA ARG A 246 -12.00 -23.39 8.36
C ARG A 246 -11.68 -22.21 9.27
N VAL A 247 -11.01 -21.20 8.72
CA VAL A 247 -10.57 -20.02 9.45
C VAL A 247 -10.80 -18.75 8.65
N GLN A 248 -10.87 -17.62 9.36
CA GLN A 248 -10.81 -16.31 8.73
C GLN A 248 -9.34 -15.88 8.63
N PRO A 249 -8.78 -15.67 7.43
CA PRO A 249 -7.39 -15.30 7.27
C PRO A 249 -7.18 -13.82 7.55
N ASP A 250 -7.17 -13.49 8.83
CA ASP A 250 -6.85 -12.16 9.34
C ASP A 250 -5.34 -11.98 9.48
N ASP A 251 -4.89 -10.72 9.47
CA ASP A 251 -3.47 -10.35 9.52
C ASP A 251 -2.76 -10.93 10.74
N SER A 252 -3.44 -10.96 11.91
CA SER A 252 -2.93 -11.55 13.14
C SER A 252 -2.66 -13.05 12.98
N LEU A 253 -3.59 -13.80 12.38
CA LEU A 253 -3.45 -15.24 12.14
C LEU A 253 -2.28 -15.52 11.19
N LEU A 254 -2.19 -14.76 10.09
CA LEU A 254 -1.10 -14.90 9.12
C LEU A 254 0.25 -14.61 9.78
N GLN A 255 0.33 -13.59 10.63
CA GLN A 255 1.55 -13.22 11.33
C GLN A 255 2.00 -14.31 12.31
N GLU A 256 1.09 -14.87 13.10
CA GLU A 256 1.39 -15.98 14.03
C GLU A 256 1.87 -17.22 13.28
N LEU A 257 1.17 -17.62 12.22
CA LEU A 257 1.56 -18.78 11.42
C LEU A 257 2.91 -18.59 10.72
N ARG A 258 3.17 -17.38 10.20
CA ARG A 258 4.47 -17.03 9.59
C ARG A 258 5.59 -17.03 10.62
N HIS A 259 5.32 -16.61 11.86
CA HIS A 259 6.31 -16.70 12.93
C HIS A 259 6.62 -18.17 13.31
N LEU A 260 5.62 -19.04 13.27
CA LEU A 260 5.78 -20.46 13.58
C LEU A 260 6.46 -21.28 12.47
N MET A 261 6.12 -21.03 11.21
CA MET A 261 6.51 -21.87 10.06
C MET A 261 7.49 -21.18 9.10
N GLY A 262 7.58 -19.86 9.13
CA GLY A 262 8.31 -19.03 8.19
C GLY A 262 7.43 -18.45 7.07
N ASP A 263 7.80 -17.26 6.58
CA ASP A 263 7.01 -16.47 5.63
C ASP A 263 6.67 -17.21 4.33
N GLN A 264 7.60 -18.03 3.83
CA GLN A 264 7.44 -18.73 2.55
C GLN A 264 6.52 -19.96 2.63
N ARG A 265 6.14 -20.39 3.84
CA ARG A 265 5.35 -21.61 4.06
C ARG A 265 3.87 -21.35 4.30
N VAL A 266 3.49 -20.09 4.47
CA VAL A 266 2.10 -19.67 4.73
C VAL A 266 1.65 -18.79 3.60
N GLU A 267 0.73 -19.31 2.79
CA GLU A 267 0.26 -18.62 1.60
C GLU A 267 -1.26 -18.56 1.55
N LEU A 268 -1.79 -17.37 1.29
CA LEU A 268 -3.18 -17.23 0.89
C LEU A 268 -3.32 -17.54 -0.59
N VAL A 269 -4.20 -18.47 -0.90
CA VAL A 269 -4.54 -18.85 -2.25
C VAL A 269 -5.76 -18.05 -2.68
N TYR A 270 -5.64 -17.41 -3.85
CA TYR A 270 -6.67 -16.61 -4.49
C TYR A 270 -7.09 -17.30 -5.79
N ASP A 271 -8.21 -16.85 -6.38
CA ASP A 271 -8.77 -17.42 -7.60
C ASP A 271 -7.96 -17.10 -8.87
#